data_AF-A0A1M6V8M7-F1
#
_entry.id   AF-A0A1M6V8M7-F1
#
_cell.length_a   1.000
_cell.length_b   1.000
_cell.length_c   1.000
_cell.angle_alpha   90.00
_cell.angle_beta   90.00
_cell.angle_gamma   90.00
#
_symmetry.space_group_name_H-M   'P 1'
#
loop_
_entity.id
_entity.type
_entity.pdbx_description
1 polymer ?
#
loop_
_entity_poly.entity_id
_entity_poly.type
_entity_poly.pdbx_seq_one_letter_code
_entity_poly.pdbx_strand_id
1 'polypeptide(L)'
;MNCLFKSKRTLSAALCGLAFLTGCSDVNLDANENVIVEELSSSSHKQNTGSSGQIEAESSSELNEAESSSSEKSKIESSTDSIPETIGTSSSSEISLQDYSSSSNDVVSSSSGELVAEKLYDMEVRSYQYEFGGLDFLQLRIVNNEEFILDSVELRLYAKAKPEEIKVVAGVDDKIGSCPLLVDADICQAYDENGFNQPCLGKNGEYADASMRGAMREVVPLPLTNSYDPVTGESVWVITVPLASAVINSKSSMRLDVGFSYGIYANDWCETLRQPAKKRFLIPNEKDWSWMPHSADVDGIDYVGMPQEDKDYGDVADVPINPYVAVYRNNVRIWGNPPKL
;
A
#
# COMPACT_ATOMS: atom_id res chain seq x y z
N MET A 1 18.59 -54.91 22.93
CA MET A 1 19.53 -53.76 22.86
C MET A 1 18.81 -52.57 23.49
N ASN A 2 18.62 -52.59 24.82
CA ASN A 2 19.46 -52.01 25.91
C ASN A 2 19.21 -50.50 26.02
N CYS A 3 18.66 -49.88 27.07
CA CYS A 3 18.14 -50.24 28.42
C CYS A 3 16.98 -49.25 28.71
N LEU A 4 15.80 -49.53 29.28
CA LEU A 4 15.39 -50.14 30.55
C LEU A 4 15.80 -49.39 31.84
N PHE A 5 14.75 -48.91 32.54
CA PHE A 5 14.47 -48.94 33.99
C PHE A 5 14.83 -47.75 34.93
N LYS A 6 13.74 -47.15 35.43
CA LYS A 6 13.26 -47.05 36.83
C LYS A 6 14.20 -46.54 37.95
N SER A 7 13.68 -45.49 38.62
CA SER A 7 13.31 -45.41 40.05
C SER A 7 14.34 -45.79 41.12
N LYS A 8 14.65 -44.85 42.04
CA LYS A 8 14.30 -44.97 43.47
C LYS A 8 14.63 -43.71 44.28
N ARG A 9 13.73 -43.44 45.25
CA ARG A 9 13.87 -42.57 46.41
C ARG A 9 14.90 -43.11 47.41
N THR A 10 15.54 -42.22 48.18
CA THR A 10 15.85 -42.28 49.64
C THR A 10 16.54 -40.95 50.03
N LEU A 11 16.06 -40.04 50.91
CA LEU A 11 15.68 -39.98 52.34
C LEU A 11 16.84 -39.75 53.35
N SER A 12 16.60 -38.77 54.26
CA SER A 12 17.25 -38.44 55.57
C SER A 12 18.54 -37.60 55.59
N ALA A 13 18.84 -36.69 56.53
CA ALA A 13 18.12 -35.96 57.60
C ALA A 13 19.13 -35.06 58.36
N ALA A 14 18.68 -33.94 58.96
CA ALA A 14 19.11 -33.29 60.24
C ALA A 14 18.86 -31.76 60.18
N LEU A 15 17.88 -31.17 60.87
CA LEU A 15 17.67 -30.82 62.30
C LEU A 15 18.31 -29.47 62.77
N CYS A 16 17.49 -28.73 63.56
CA CYS A 16 17.70 -27.49 64.34
C CYS A 16 17.56 -26.15 63.59
N GLY A 17 16.74 -25.17 64.00
CA GLY A 17 15.85 -25.06 65.16
C GLY A 17 15.15 -23.69 65.22
N LEU A 18 13.98 -23.68 65.90
CA LEU A 18 13.21 -22.59 66.53
C LEU A 18 12.78 -21.37 65.67
N ALA A 19 11.49 -21.22 65.32
CA ALA A 19 10.32 -20.83 66.15
C ALA A 19 10.13 -19.29 66.22
N PHE A 20 8.99 -18.78 65.72
CA PHE A 20 7.93 -18.12 66.51
C PHE A 20 6.76 -17.63 65.62
N LEU A 21 5.56 -18.17 65.92
CA LEU A 21 4.18 -17.59 65.97
C LEU A 21 3.67 -16.65 64.84
N THR A 22 2.41 -16.65 64.36
CA THR A 22 1.16 -17.43 64.48
C THR A 22 0.15 -16.75 63.56
N GLY A 23 -0.80 -17.50 62.97
CA GLY A 23 -2.05 -16.90 62.47
C GLY A 23 -2.75 -17.69 61.38
N CYS A 24 -3.31 -18.86 61.71
CA CYS A 24 -4.38 -19.48 60.92
C CYS A 24 -5.73 -18.88 61.33
N SER A 25 -6.60 -18.60 60.38
CA SER A 25 -8.05 -18.69 60.55
C SER A 25 -8.69 -19.04 59.21
N ASP A 26 -9.61 -19.98 59.31
CA ASP A 26 -10.33 -20.71 58.27
C ASP A 26 -11.33 -19.87 57.46
N VAL A 27 -11.51 -20.30 56.21
CA VAL A 27 -12.78 -20.51 55.47
C VAL A 27 -13.83 -19.39 55.46
N ASN A 28 -14.11 -18.82 54.28
CA ASN A 28 -15.44 -19.00 53.66
C ASN A 28 -15.43 -18.79 52.13
N LEU A 29 -15.95 -19.78 51.42
CA LEU A 29 -16.40 -19.72 50.04
C LEU A 29 -17.81 -19.15 50.05
N ASP A 30 -18.05 -18.03 49.40
CA ASP A 30 -19.38 -17.68 48.93
C ASP A 30 -19.32 -17.17 47.49
N ALA A 31 -20.14 -17.83 46.68
CA ALA A 31 -20.44 -17.49 45.31
C ALA A 31 -21.18 -16.15 45.24
N ASN A 32 -20.96 -15.40 44.17
CA ASN A 32 -22.05 -14.62 43.62
C ASN A 32 -21.93 -14.52 42.09
N GLU A 33 -22.91 -15.13 41.45
CA GLU A 33 -23.27 -14.94 40.05
C GLU A 33 -23.61 -13.47 39.79
N ASN A 34 -23.24 -12.98 38.61
CA ASN A 34 -24.04 -11.96 37.92
C ASN A 34 -23.95 -12.26 36.42
N VAL A 35 -24.84 -13.16 36.00
CA VAL A 35 -25.24 -13.35 34.62
C VAL A 35 -26.37 -12.34 34.36
N ILE A 36 -26.10 -11.34 33.51
CA ILE A 36 -27.16 -10.51 32.95
C ILE A 36 -27.66 -11.22 31.69
N VAL A 37 -28.87 -11.76 31.80
CA VAL A 37 -29.70 -12.24 30.69
C VAL A 37 -30.54 -11.05 30.25
N GLU A 38 -30.35 -10.57 29.01
CA GLU A 38 -31.38 -9.77 28.34
C GLU A 38 -32.20 -10.66 27.42
N GLU A 39 -33.51 -10.60 27.64
CA GLU A 39 -34.53 -11.41 26.99
C GLU A 39 -34.72 -11.05 25.50
N LEU A 40 -34.75 -12.09 24.68
CA LEU A 40 -35.39 -12.11 23.38
C LEU A 40 -36.90 -11.87 23.56
N SER A 41 -37.41 -10.73 23.10
CA SER A 41 -38.84 -10.57 22.83
C SER A 41 -39.12 -10.75 21.34
N SER A 42 -39.96 -11.74 21.07
CA SER A 42 -40.48 -12.09 19.76
C SER A 42 -41.73 -11.25 19.46
N SER A 43 -41.81 -10.69 18.26
CA SER A 43 -43.03 -10.09 17.71
C SER A 43 -43.24 -10.65 16.32
N SER A 44 -44.27 -11.48 16.19
CA SER A 44 -44.76 -12.05 14.95
C SER A 44 -46.06 -11.35 14.52
N HIS A 45 -46.33 -11.42 13.21
CA HIS A 45 -47.56 -11.10 12.48
C HIS A 45 -47.83 -9.65 12.06
N LYS A 46 -47.71 -9.41 10.74
CA LYS A 46 -48.88 -9.46 9.86
C LYS A 46 -48.50 -9.69 8.40
N GLN A 47 -49.05 -10.78 7.86
CA GLN A 47 -49.20 -11.03 6.44
C GLN A 47 -50.07 -9.92 5.83
N ASN A 48 -49.72 -9.47 4.62
CA ASN A 48 -50.71 -8.89 3.72
C ASN A 48 -50.60 -9.58 2.36
N THR A 49 -51.74 -10.13 1.96
CA THR A 49 -51.99 -10.94 0.78
C THR A 49 -52.39 -10.07 -0.40
N GLY A 50 -51.82 -10.37 -1.57
CA GLY A 50 -52.52 -10.40 -2.86
C GLY A 50 -52.84 -9.08 -3.58
N SER A 51 -52.33 -8.94 -4.80
CA SER A 51 -53.19 -9.03 -6.00
C SER A 51 -52.36 -9.03 -7.27
N SER A 52 -52.79 -9.90 -8.19
CA SER A 52 -52.31 -10.23 -9.51
C SER A 52 -52.26 -9.07 -10.51
N GLY A 53 -51.40 -9.22 -11.52
CA GLY A 53 -51.41 -8.42 -12.75
C GLY A 53 -50.35 -8.89 -13.75
N GLN A 54 -50.56 -10.04 -14.39
CA GLN A 54 -49.95 -10.38 -15.68
C GLN A 54 -50.61 -9.53 -16.76
N ILE A 55 -49.83 -8.81 -17.59
CA ILE A 55 -50.19 -8.51 -18.99
C ILE A 55 -48.90 -8.53 -19.84
N GLU A 56 -48.85 -9.56 -20.68
CA GLU A 56 -48.44 -9.64 -22.09
C GLU A 56 -47.07 -9.12 -22.59
N ALA A 57 -46.37 -10.06 -23.21
CA ALA A 57 -45.39 -9.84 -24.26
C ALA A 57 -46.11 -9.43 -25.55
N GLU A 58 -45.58 -8.42 -26.25
CA GLU A 58 -45.75 -8.32 -27.70
C GLU A 58 -44.39 -8.06 -28.37
N SER A 59 -44.16 -8.93 -29.35
CA SER A 59 -43.10 -8.92 -30.34
C SER A 59 -43.55 -8.09 -31.54
N SER A 60 -42.68 -7.26 -32.08
CA SER A 60 -42.73 -6.92 -33.51
C SER A 60 -41.35 -6.55 -34.04
N SER A 61 -40.86 -7.44 -34.90
CA SER A 61 -39.98 -7.23 -36.05
C SER A 61 -40.40 -5.99 -36.89
N GLU A 62 -39.57 -5.27 -37.64
CA GLU A 62 -38.81 -5.68 -38.82
C GLU A 62 -37.93 -4.51 -39.34
N LEU A 63 -36.77 -4.87 -39.91
CA LEU A 63 -36.14 -4.38 -41.16
C LEU A 63 -35.69 -2.91 -41.29
N ASN A 64 -34.38 -2.73 -41.55
CA ASN A 64 -33.88 -2.19 -42.82
C ASN A 64 -32.39 -2.52 -43.00
N GLU A 65 -32.10 -3.35 -44.01
CA GLU A 65 -30.81 -3.46 -44.68
C GLU A 65 -30.67 -2.31 -45.70
N ALA A 66 -29.46 -1.74 -45.81
CA ALA A 66 -28.95 -1.18 -47.05
C ALA A 66 -27.41 -1.13 -47.01
N GLU A 67 -26.78 -2.01 -47.78
CA GLU A 67 -25.37 -1.91 -48.19
C GLU A 67 -25.14 -0.79 -49.22
N SER A 68 -23.93 -0.21 -49.22
CA SER A 68 -23.15 0.24 -50.39
C SER A 68 -22.01 1.16 -49.88
N SER A 69 -20.75 0.72 -49.76
CA SER A 69 -19.72 0.47 -50.78
C SER A 69 -18.75 1.64 -51.03
N SER A 70 -17.44 1.30 -51.02
CA SER A 70 -16.27 2.03 -51.56
C SER A 70 -15.88 3.35 -50.89
N SER A 71 -14.63 3.80 -50.80
CA SER A 71 -13.27 3.29 -50.99
C SER A 71 -12.37 4.49 -50.72
N GLU A 72 -11.26 4.37 -49.98
CA GLU A 72 -9.97 4.95 -50.39
C GLU A 72 -8.85 4.57 -49.42
N LYS A 73 -7.79 4.02 -50.02
CA LYS A 73 -6.58 3.50 -49.40
C LYS A 73 -5.46 4.36 -49.94
N SER A 74 -4.92 5.28 -49.14
CA SER A 74 -3.67 5.99 -49.49
C SER A 74 -2.51 5.37 -48.73
N LYS A 75 -1.81 4.50 -49.47
CA LYS A 75 -0.52 3.88 -49.14
C LYS A 75 0.56 4.95 -49.30
N ILE A 76 1.28 5.29 -48.22
CA ILE A 76 2.58 5.98 -48.34
C ILE A 76 3.65 4.93 -48.07
N GLU A 77 4.27 4.45 -49.16
CA GLU A 77 5.53 3.73 -49.12
C GLU A 77 6.66 4.76 -49.10
N SER A 78 7.55 4.69 -48.11
CA SER A 78 8.92 5.16 -48.28
C SER A 78 9.88 4.00 -48.02
N SER A 79 10.49 3.56 -49.10
CA SER A 79 11.60 2.63 -49.18
C SER A 79 12.80 3.09 -48.34
N THR A 80 13.39 2.18 -47.55
CA THR A 80 14.81 2.24 -47.22
C THR A 80 15.45 0.93 -47.64
N ASP A 81 16.25 1.05 -48.69
CA ASP A 81 17.14 0.05 -49.23
C ASP A 81 18.37 -0.08 -48.32
N SER A 82 18.77 -1.32 -48.04
CA SER A 82 20.14 -1.82 -47.86
C SER A 82 21.13 -1.11 -46.91
N ILE A 83 21.68 -1.83 -45.92
CA ILE A 83 23.13 -1.91 -45.54
C ILE A 83 23.31 -2.96 -44.38
N PRO A 84 24.46 -3.64 -44.28
CA PRO A 84 24.53 -5.10 -44.11
C PRO A 84 24.76 -5.62 -42.69
N GLU A 85 24.59 -6.94 -42.56
CA GLU A 85 25.09 -7.76 -41.45
C GLU A 85 26.57 -7.45 -41.13
N THR A 86 26.86 -7.19 -39.86
CA THR A 86 28.18 -7.48 -39.31
C THR A 86 28.01 -8.06 -37.90
N ILE A 87 28.39 -9.33 -37.81
CA ILE A 87 28.51 -10.12 -36.59
C ILE A 87 29.63 -9.50 -35.74
N GLY A 88 29.31 -9.11 -34.51
CA GLY A 88 30.25 -8.58 -33.52
C GLY A 88 29.94 -9.17 -32.15
N THR A 89 30.70 -10.19 -31.78
CA THR A 89 30.69 -10.92 -30.51
C THR A 89 30.79 -9.98 -29.31
N SER A 90 29.82 -10.00 -28.39
CA SER A 90 29.95 -9.33 -27.08
C SER A 90 30.15 -10.38 -25.99
N SER A 91 31.34 -10.36 -25.40
CA SER A 91 31.74 -11.19 -24.26
C SER A 91 30.98 -10.79 -22.99
N SER A 92 30.56 -11.81 -22.26
CA SER A 92 30.08 -11.74 -20.88
C SER A 92 31.08 -11.01 -19.99
N SER A 93 30.61 -10.04 -19.20
CA SER A 93 31.29 -9.62 -17.98
C SER A 93 30.25 -9.39 -16.87
N GLU A 94 30.45 -10.13 -15.79
CA GLU A 94 29.73 -10.06 -14.54
C GLU A 94 29.93 -8.68 -13.91
N ILE A 95 28.86 -8.04 -13.45
CA ILE A 95 28.95 -6.81 -12.65
C ILE A 95 28.63 -7.18 -11.19
N SER A 96 29.69 -7.06 -10.39
CA SER A 96 29.71 -7.18 -8.93
C SER A 96 28.90 -6.06 -8.28
N LEU A 97 28.04 -6.44 -7.32
CA LEU A 97 27.39 -5.52 -6.39
C LEU A 97 28.43 -4.95 -5.41
N GLN A 98 28.66 -3.64 -5.43
CA GLN A 98 29.07 -2.85 -4.27
C GLN A 98 28.98 -1.34 -4.54
N ASP A 99 28.39 -0.65 -3.57
CA ASP A 99 28.44 0.78 -3.23
C ASP A 99 27.90 1.82 -4.24
N TYR A 100 26.71 2.36 -3.94
CA TYR A 100 26.33 3.71 -4.37
C TYR A 100 25.73 4.50 -3.20
N SER A 101 26.55 5.39 -2.66
CA SER A 101 26.15 6.52 -1.83
C SER A 101 25.41 7.56 -2.67
N SER A 102 24.34 8.11 -2.12
CA SER A 102 23.57 9.21 -2.67
C SER A 102 24.44 10.43 -2.99
N SER A 103 24.36 10.89 -4.24
CA SER A 103 24.87 12.18 -4.70
C SER A 103 23.74 12.87 -5.45
N SER A 104 23.10 13.85 -4.80
CA SER A 104 22.27 14.84 -5.47
C SER A 104 23.15 15.67 -6.41
N ASN A 105 22.93 15.50 -7.70
CA ASN A 105 23.08 16.51 -8.75
C ASN A 105 22.34 15.95 -9.98
N ASP A 106 21.11 16.40 -10.18
CA ASP A 106 20.36 16.17 -11.42
C ASP A 106 21.03 16.97 -12.54
N VAL A 107 22.01 16.36 -13.19
CA VAL A 107 22.48 16.75 -14.53
C VAL A 107 22.85 15.47 -15.28
N VAL A 108 21.93 14.96 -16.09
CA VAL A 108 22.30 14.07 -17.19
C VAL A 108 23.03 14.94 -18.21
N SER A 109 24.37 14.96 -18.18
CA SER A 109 25.15 15.67 -19.19
C SER A 109 25.14 14.86 -20.48
N SER A 110 24.20 15.17 -21.39
CA SER A 110 24.45 14.94 -22.80
C SER A 110 25.44 16.01 -23.27
N SER A 111 26.35 15.65 -24.19
CA SER A 111 27.39 16.53 -24.74
C SER A 111 26.85 17.64 -25.67
N SER A 112 25.59 18.00 -25.50
CA SER A 112 24.90 19.13 -26.12
C SER A 112 23.87 19.59 -25.08
N GLY A 113 24.09 20.75 -24.46
CA GLY A 113 23.32 21.29 -23.33
C GLY A 113 21.85 21.59 -23.63
N GLU A 114 21.09 20.58 -24.00
CA GLU A 114 19.65 20.58 -24.12
C GLU A 114 19.09 19.92 -22.87
N LEU A 115 18.37 20.72 -22.07
CA LEU A 115 17.61 20.22 -20.93
C LEU A 115 16.55 19.27 -21.47
N VAL A 116 16.79 17.96 -21.33
CA VAL A 116 15.78 16.96 -21.66
C VAL A 116 14.69 17.09 -20.61
N ALA A 117 13.55 17.66 -21.00
CA ALA A 117 12.36 17.65 -20.16
C ALA A 117 12.07 16.20 -19.77
N GLU A 118 11.95 15.94 -18.46
CA GLU A 118 11.58 14.61 -17.98
C GLU A 118 10.21 14.26 -18.57
N LYS A 119 10.18 13.26 -19.44
CA LYS A 119 8.94 12.81 -20.05
C LYS A 119 8.17 11.99 -19.02
N LEU A 120 7.25 12.67 -18.33
CA LEU A 120 6.26 12.03 -17.49
C LEU A 120 5.23 11.28 -18.34
N TYR A 121 4.63 10.25 -17.75
CA TYR A 121 3.58 9.45 -18.35
C TYR A 121 2.21 10.14 -18.13
N ASP A 122 1.27 9.86 -19.02
CA ASP A 122 -0.14 10.24 -18.84
C ASP A 122 -0.78 9.29 -17.82
N MET A 123 -0.81 9.75 -16.57
CA MET A 123 -1.31 9.01 -15.42
C MET A 123 -1.95 9.94 -14.42
N GLU A 124 -2.69 9.37 -13.47
CA GLU A 124 -3.20 10.09 -12.31
C GLU A 124 -3.11 9.21 -11.07
N VAL A 125 -2.77 9.82 -9.94
CA VAL A 125 -3.01 9.22 -8.63
C VAL A 125 -4.07 10.05 -7.93
N ARG A 126 -5.18 9.42 -7.57
CA ARG A 126 -6.26 10.01 -6.80
C ARG A 126 -6.26 9.42 -5.40
N SER A 127 -6.42 10.25 -4.38
CA SER A 127 -6.38 9.75 -3.01
C SER A 127 -7.28 10.48 -2.03
N TYR A 128 -7.71 9.73 -1.03
CA TYR A 128 -8.32 10.22 0.20
C TYR A 128 -7.88 9.31 1.35
N GLN A 129 -8.01 9.80 2.58
CA GLN A 129 -7.78 9.01 3.77
C GLN A 129 -9.07 8.74 4.53
N TYR A 130 -9.08 7.66 5.31
CA TYR A 130 -10.19 7.31 6.17
C TYR A 130 -9.69 6.61 7.42
N GLU A 131 -10.50 6.59 8.47
CA GLU A 131 -10.20 5.80 9.67
C GLU A 131 -11.04 4.52 9.66
N PHE A 132 -10.42 3.38 9.97
CA PHE A 132 -11.14 2.14 10.16
C PHE A 132 -10.51 1.32 11.31
N GLY A 133 -11.32 0.99 12.31
CA GLY A 133 -10.85 0.25 13.49
C GLY A 133 -9.75 0.96 14.27
N GLY A 134 -9.74 2.30 14.27
CA GLY A 134 -8.70 3.14 14.90
C GLY A 134 -7.37 3.21 14.12
N LEU A 135 -7.28 2.58 12.95
CA LEU A 135 -6.12 2.69 12.07
C LEU A 135 -6.37 3.75 11.00
N ASP A 136 -5.29 4.42 10.60
CA ASP A 136 -5.32 5.33 9.46
C ASP A 136 -5.18 4.52 8.18
N PHE A 137 -6.04 4.79 7.22
CA PHE A 137 -5.97 4.21 5.88
C PHE A 137 -5.85 5.28 4.82
N LEU A 138 -5.23 4.90 3.72
CA LEU A 138 -5.11 5.69 2.52
C LEU A 138 -5.66 4.86 1.35
N GLN A 139 -6.66 5.38 0.67
CA GLN A 139 -7.12 4.85 -0.61
C GLN A 139 -6.35 5.54 -1.73
N LEU A 140 -5.72 4.75 -2.59
CA LEU A 140 -4.97 5.17 -3.76
C LEU A 140 -5.66 4.60 -5.00
N ARG A 141 -6.19 5.47 -5.86
CA ARG A 141 -6.63 5.09 -7.20
C ARG A 141 -5.58 5.53 -8.20
N ILE A 142 -4.95 4.57 -8.84
CA ILE A 142 -3.87 4.77 -9.82
C ILE A 142 -4.48 4.56 -11.20
N VAL A 143 -4.46 5.59 -12.02
CA VAL A 143 -5.04 5.58 -13.37
C VAL A 143 -3.90 5.58 -14.38
N ASN A 144 -3.90 4.59 -15.26
CA ASN A 144 -2.98 4.50 -16.39
C ASN A 144 -3.69 4.93 -17.66
N ASN A 145 -3.43 6.15 -18.13
CA ASN A 145 -3.97 6.64 -19.40
C ASN A 145 -3.06 6.29 -20.59
N GLU A 146 -1.96 5.58 -20.39
CA GLU A 146 -1.09 5.14 -21.49
C GLU A 146 -1.71 3.99 -22.30
N GLU A 147 -1.21 3.81 -23.51
CA GLU A 147 -1.56 2.70 -24.42
C GLU A 147 -0.78 1.40 -24.11
N PHE A 148 0.00 1.38 -23.03
CA PHE A 148 0.82 0.23 -22.64
C PHE A 148 0.66 -0.13 -21.17
N ILE A 149 0.96 -1.39 -20.85
CA ILE A 149 0.90 -1.94 -19.50
C ILE A 149 2.03 -1.36 -18.66
N LEU A 150 1.72 -0.99 -17.41
CA LEU A 150 2.70 -0.61 -16.41
C LEU A 150 2.95 -1.79 -15.46
N ASP A 151 4.22 -2.16 -15.36
CA ASP A 151 4.76 -3.13 -14.40
C ASP A 151 5.87 -2.49 -13.56
N SER A 152 6.22 -3.12 -12.43
CA SER A 152 7.29 -2.67 -11.53
C SER A 152 7.10 -1.22 -11.05
N VAL A 153 5.85 -0.88 -10.75
CA VAL A 153 5.45 0.43 -10.26
C VAL A 153 5.59 0.48 -8.73
N GLU A 154 6.07 1.60 -8.24
CA GLU A 154 6.03 1.96 -6.83
C GLU A 154 5.50 3.39 -6.67
N LEU A 155 4.74 3.62 -5.61
CA LEU A 155 4.35 4.97 -5.20
C LEU A 155 5.25 5.42 -4.05
N ARG A 156 5.55 6.69 -3.99
CA ARG A 156 6.29 7.32 -2.90
C ARG A 156 5.44 8.41 -2.27
N LEU A 157 5.18 8.22 -0.99
CA LEU A 157 4.51 9.16 -0.10
C LEU A 157 5.56 9.86 0.74
N TYR A 158 5.32 11.11 1.11
CA TYR A 158 6.27 11.96 1.79
C TYR A 158 5.64 12.55 3.06
N ALA A 159 6.27 12.29 4.21
CA ALA A 159 5.75 12.70 5.52
C ALA A 159 6.84 13.28 6.40
N LYS A 160 6.51 14.30 7.20
CA LYS A 160 7.41 14.83 8.21
C LYS A 160 7.27 14.03 9.50
N ALA A 161 8.38 13.55 10.03
CA ALA A 161 8.37 12.77 11.26
C ALA A 161 9.71 12.80 11.97
N LYS A 162 9.67 12.61 13.29
CA LYS A 162 10.85 12.30 14.07
C LYS A 162 11.24 10.84 13.89
N PRO A 163 12.53 10.46 14.04
CA PRO A 163 12.96 9.08 13.89
C PRO A 163 12.15 8.08 14.73
N GLU A 164 11.79 8.40 15.97
CA GLU A 164 11.02 7.51 16.86
C GLU A 164 9.58 7.22 16.40
N GLU A 165 9.05 8.01 15.46
CA GLU A 165 7.68 7.89 14.96
C GLU A 165 7.58 7.03 13.69
N ILE A 166 8.70 6.81 13.00
CA ILE A 166 8.71 6.23 11.65
C ILE A 166 9.86 5.27 11.36
N LYS A 167 11.04 5.48 11.97
CA LYS A 167 12.25 4.73 11.66
C LYS A 167 12.19 3.33 12.23
N VAL A 168 12.45 2.33 11.38
CA VAL A 168 12.66 0.95 11.84
C VAL A 168 13.93 0.85 12.67
N VAL A 169 13.83 0.18 13.81
CA VAL A 169 14.95 -0.11 14.71
C VAL A 169 15.07 -1.61 14.82
N ALA A 170 16.16 -2.17 14.28
CA ALA A 170 16.45 -3.58 14.41
C ALA A 170 16.70 -3.98 15.88
N GLY A 171 16.35 -5.22 16.20
CA GLY A 171 16.69 -5.84 17.47
C GLY A 171 18.20 -6.01 17.65
N VAL A 172 18.68 -5.93 18.88
CA VAL A 172 20.09 -6.18 19.25
C VAL A 172 20.14 -7.15 20.42
N ASP A 173 21.03 -8.14 20.37
CA ASP A 173 21.24 -9.14 21.44
C ASP A 173 19.93 -9.85 21.87
N ASP A 174 19.28 -10.53 20.93
CA ASP A 174 18.01 -11.27 21.13
C ASP A 174 16.80 -10.41 21.55
N LYS A 175 16.92 -9.08 21.52
CA LYS A 175 15.79 -8.18 21.79
C LYS A 175 14.97 -7.96 20.53
N ILE A 176 13.65 -7.89 20.72
CA ILE A 176 12.72 -7.47 19.68
C ILE A 176 12.95 -5.98 19.39
N GLY A 177 13.09 -5.63 18.11
CA GLY A 177 13.17 -4.24 17.66
C GLY A 177 11.79 -3.63 17.42
N SER A 178 11.72 -2.45 16.83
CA SER A 178 10.45 -1.74 16.59
C SER A 178 10.28 -1.30 15.15
N CYS A 179 9.04 -1.37 14.67
CA CYS A 179 8.62 -0.79 13.39
C CYS A 179 7.51 0.23 13.68
N PRO A 180 7.84 1.51 13.95
CA PRO A 180 6.87 2.52 14.37
C PRO A 180 5.80 2.86 13.33
N LEU A 181 6.16 2.74 12.04
CA LEU A 181 5.29 2.86 10.90
C LEU A 181 5.48 1.66 9.97
N LEU A 182 4.38 0.99 9.64
CA LEU A 182 4.27 -0.05 8.65
C LEU A 182 3.10 0.24 7.73
N VAL A 183 3.29 -0.06 6.46
CA VAL A 183 2.25 -0.02 5.44
C VAL A 183 1.84 -1.45 5.14
N ASP A 184 0.55 -1.74 5.21
CA ASP A 184 0.00 -3.07 4.89
C ASP A 184 -1.15 -2.89 3.90
N ALA A 185 -1.15 -3.68 2.82
CA ALA A 185 -2.25 -3.67 1.87
C ALA A 185 -3.53 -4.22 2.54
N ASP A 186 -4.68 -3.60 2.28
CA ASP A 186 -5.99 -4.08 2.73
C ASP A 186 -6.81 -4.59 1.54
N ILE A 187 -7.03 -3.72 0.57
CA ILE A 187 -7.84 -4.00 -0.63
C ILE A 187 -6.99 -3.71 -1.86
N CYS A 188 -7.03 -4.60 -2.84
CA CYS A 188 -6.60 -4.30 -4.20
C CYS A 188 -7.68 -4.71 -5.19
N GLN A 189 -8.07 -3.77 -6.04
CA GLN A 189 -9.04 -3.97 -7.12
C GLN A 189 -8.53 -3.31 -8.39
N ALA A 190 -8.52 -4.05 -9.49
CA ALA A 190 -8.25 -3.51 -10.81
C ALA A 190 -9.56 -3.21 -11.52
N TYR A 191 -9.55 -2.20 -12.39
CA TYR A 191 -10.66 -1.87 -13.26
C TYR A 191 -10.13 -1.80 -14.69
N ASP A 192 -10.78 -2.52 -15.59
CA ASP A 192 -10.45 -2.46 -17.01
C ASP A 192 -10.89 -1.14 -17.67
N GLU A 193 -10.63 -1.02 -18.97
CA GLU A 193 -10.99 0.17 -19.78
C GLU A 193 -12.49 0.50 -19.76
N ASN A 194 -13.34 -0.49 -19.47
CA ASN A 194 -14.78 -0.33 -19.39
C ASN A 194 -15.27 -0.11 -17.95
N GLY A 195 -14.34 -0.07 -16.98
CA GLY A 195 -14.64 0.12 -15.56
C GLY A 195 -15.11 -1.14 -14.85
N PHE A 196 -14.98 -2.34 -15.44
CA PHE A 196 -15.34 -3.57 -14.74
C PHE A 196 -14.27 -3.95 -13.72
N ASN A 197 -14.72 -4.21 -12.49
CA ASN A 197 -13.87 -4.62 -11.39
C ASN A 197 -13.33 -6.04 -11.60
N GLN A 198 -12.03 -6.21 -11.38
CA GLN A 198 -11.27 -7.44 -11.49
C GLN A 198 -10.27 -7.53 -10.32
N PRO A 199 -9.82 -8.74 -9.95
CA PRO A 199 -8.73 -8.87 -8.99
C PRO A 199 -7.46 -8.19 -9.53
N CYS A 200 -6.60 -7.72 -8.63
CA CYS A 200 -5.26 -7.28 -9.01
C CYS A 200 -4.42 -8.48 -9.43
N LEU A 201 -3.99 -8.47 -10.69
CA LEU A 201 -3.19 -9.55 -11.27
C LEU A 201 -1.78 -9.08 -11.59
N GLY A 202 -0.85 -10.01 -11.58
CA GLY A 202 0.46 -9.83 -12.14
C GLY A 202 0.52 -10.19 -13.63
N LYS A 203 1.71 -10.05 -14.20
CA LYS A 203 1.95 -10.17 -15.64
C LYS A 203 1.56 -11.55 -16.22
N ASN A 204 1.55 -12.60 -15.40
CA ASN A 204 1.21 -13.96 -15.82
C ASN A 204 -0.21 -14.38 -15.38
N GLY A 205 -1.03 -13.43 -14.90
CA GLY A 205 -2.39 -13.68 -14.43
C GLY A 205 -2.50 -14.23 -13.02
N GLU A 206 -1.42 -14.22 -12.24
CA GLU A 206 -1.41 -14.58 -10.82
C GLU A 206 -2.00 -13.47 -9.95
N TYR A 207 -2.64 -13.82 -8.83
CA TYR A 207 -3.09 -12.84 -7.84
C TYR A 207 -1.89 -12.09 -7.24
N ALA A 208 -1.92 -10.77 -7.29
CA ALA A 208 -0.81 -9.94 -6.84
C ALA A 208 -0.84 -9.62 -5.34
N ASP A 209 -1.99 -9.80 -4.66
CA ASP A 209 -2.22 -9.36 -3.27
C ASP A 209 -1.15 -9.81 -2.28
N ALA A 210 -0.78 -11.09 -2.32
CA ALA A 210 0.22 -11.64 -1.40
C ALA A 210 1.62 -11.06 -1.65
N SER A 211 1.97 -10.86 -2.92
CA SER A 211 3.27 -10.29 -3.29
C SER A 211 3.38 -8.81 -2.90
N MET A 212 2.31 -8.03 -3.12
CA MET A 212 2.23 -6.63 -2.72
C MET A 212 2.34 -6.51 -1.20
N ARG A 213 1.55 -7.31 -0.48
CA ARG A 213 1.57 -7.32 0.98
C ARG A 213 2.96 -7.66 1.53
N GLY A 214 3.60 -8.68 0.98
CA GLY A 214 4.96 -9.07 1.35
C GLY A 214 5.96 -7.94 1.11
N ALA A 215 5.95 -7.37 -0.10
CA ALA A 215 6.85 -6.29 -0.47
C ALA A 215 6.67 -5.05 0.41
N MET A 216 5.44 -4.64 0.72
CA MET A 216 5.18 -3.47 1.59
C MET A 216 5.73 -3.66 3.01
N ARG A 217 5.77 -4.90 3.52
CA ARG A 217 6.32 -5.21 4.86
C ARG A 217 7.85 -5.26 4.90
N GLU A 218 8.50 -5.46 3.75
CA GLU A 218 9.95 -5.47 3.61
C GLU A 218 10.53 -4.06 3.42
N VAL A 219 9.74 -3.13 2.88
CA VAL A 219 10.22 -1.77 2.64
C VAL A 219 10.18 -0.93 3.91
N VAL A 220 11.33 -0.33 4.24
CA VAL A 220 11.48 0.57 5.39
C VAL A 220 11.39 2.03 4.93
N PRO A 221 10.72 2.92 5.68
CA PRO A 221 10.78 4.35 5.40
C PRO A 221 12.21 4.89 5.48
N LEU A 222 12.58 5.75 4.55
CA LEU A 222 13.92 6.35 4.48
C LEU A 222 13.86 7.87 4.59
N PRO A 223 14.75 8.51 5.35
CA PRO A 223 14.78 9.96 5.41
C PRO A 223 15.31 10.51 4.08
N LEU A 224 14.68 11.57 3.57
CA LEU A 224 15.14 12.29 2.40
C LEU A 224 16.40 13.09 2.78
N THR A 225 17.47 12.93 2.00
CA THR A 225 18.76 13.59 2.22
C THR A 225 18.57 15.11 2.36
N ASN A 226 19.24 15.74 3.32
CA ASN A 226 19.17 17.20 3.58
C ASN A 226 17.80 17.74 4.05
N SER A 227 16.86 16.89 4.44
CA SER A 227 15.54 17.33 4.94
C SER A 227 15.45 17.53 6.46
N TYR A 228 16.54 17.31 7.20
CA TYR A 228 16.54 17.38 8.66
C TYR A 228 16.43 18.81 9.19
N ASP A 229 15.43 19.06 10.01
CA ASP A 229 15.24 20.32 10.74
C ASP A 229 15.73 20.16 12.20
N PRO A 230 16.82 20.84 12.61
CA PRO A 230 17.34 20.73 13.98
C PRO A 230 16.44 21.38 15.04
N VAL A 231 15.51 22.25 14.64
CA VAL A 231 14.58 22.92 15.57
C VAL A 231 13.47 21.97 15.99
N THR A 232 12.89 21.23 15.04
CA THR A 232 11.81 20.28 15.32
C THR A 232 12.31 18.86 15.59
N GLY A 233 13.52 18.53 15.12
CA GLY A 233 14.05 17.17 15.15
C GLY A 233 13.42 16.25 14.10
N GLU A 234 12.73 16.81 13.11
CA GLU A 234 12.01 16.07 12.07
C GLU A 234 12.84 15.99 10.78
N SER A 235 12.60 14.95 10.00
CA SER A 235 13.02 14.85 8.59
C SER A 235 11.79 14.62 7.73
N VAL A 236 11.90 14.89 6.43
CA VAL A 236 10.94 14.37 5.45
C VAL A 236 11.33 12.92 5.18
N TRP A 237 10.39 12.00 5.32
CA TRP A 237 10.57 10.58 5.09
C TRP A 237 9.86 10.15 3.83
N VAL A 238 10.51 9.28 3.07
CA VAL A 238 9.95 8.58 1.92
C VAL A 238 9.35 7.28 2.41
N ILE A 239 8.05 7.14 2.23
CA ILE A 239 7.29 5.91 2.49
C ILE A 239 6.95 5.32 1.11
N THR A 240 7.57 4.19 0.79
CA THR A 240 7.37 3.54 -0.51
C THR A 240 6.25 2.50 -0.41
N VAL A 241 5.35 2.53 -1.39
CA VAL A 241 4.25 1.57 -1.57
C VAL A 241 4.52 0.81 -2.88
N PRO A 242 5.26 -0.31 -2.82
CA PRO A 242 5.53 -1.12 -4.02
C PRO A 242 4.28 -1.87 -4.47
N LEU A 243 4.00 -1.89 -5.77
CA LEU A 243 2.95 -2.74 -6.35
C LEU A 243 3.44 -4.16 -6.66
N ALA A 244 4.70 -4.47 -6.36
CA ALA A 244 5.30 -5.79 -6.50
C ALA A 244 5.04 -6.43 -7.88
N SER A 245 4.37 -7.59 -7.94
CA SER A 245 4.07 -8.25 -9.21
C SER A 245 2.87 -7.66 -9.95
N ALA A 246 2.07 -6.80 -9.31
CA ALA A 246 0.85 -6.26 -9.90
C ALA A 246 1.17 -5.40 -11.13
N VAL A 247 0.28 -5.51 -12.12
CA VAL A 247 0.34 -4.68 -13.33
C VAL A 247 -0.89 -3.79 -13.42
N ILE A 248 -0.72 -2.62 -14.04
CA ILE A 248 -1.81 -1.72 -14.39
C ILE A 248 -1.92 -1.76 -15.91
N ASN A 249 -3.04 -2.27 -16.42
CA ASN A 249 -3.25 -2.41 -17.85
C ASN A 249 -3.36 -1.03 -18.53
N SER A 250 -3.20 -1.00 -19.85
CA SER A 250 -3.42 0.21 -20.64
C SER A 250 -4.86 0.71 -20.44
N LYS A 251 -5.04 2.03 -20.36
CA LYS A 251 -6.36 2.69 -20.21
C LYS A 251 -7.18 2.13 -19.05
N SER A 252 -6.52 1.74 -17.97
CA SER A 252 -7.14 1.04 -16.84
C SER A 252 -6.82 1.75 -15.52
N SER A 253 -7.49 1.35 -14.43
CA SER A 253 -7.14 1.85 -13.10
C SER A 253 -7.01 0.74 -12.06
N MET A 254 -6.36 1.06 -10.95
CA MET A 254 -6.21 0.19 -9.79
C MET A 254 -6.58 0.98 -8.54
N ARG A 255 -7.50 0.46 -7.73
CA ARG A 255 -7.73 0.89 -6.35
C ARG A 255 -6.85 0.05 -5.42
N LEU A 256 -6.13 0.73 -4.55
CA LEU A 256 -5.32 0.15 -3.51
C LEU A 256 -5.61 0.86 -2.19
N ASP A 257 -6.10 0.12 -1.21
CA ASP A 257 -6.27 0.62 0.15
C ASP A 257 -5.07 0.13 0.97
N VAL A 258 -4.34 1.05 1.61
CA VAL A 258 -3.23 0.73 2.50
C VAL A 258 -3.53 1.21 3.92
N GLY A 259 -3.24 0.38 4.91
CA GLY A 259 -3.36 0.71 6.31
C GLY A 259 -2.00 1.05 6.93
N PHE A 260 -1.98 2.05 7.81
CA PHE A 260 -0.81 2.42 8.59
C PHE A 260 -0.91 1.83 10.00
N SER A 261 0.06 0.98 10.34
CA SER A 261 0.12 0.31 11.64
C SER A 261 1.50 0.40 12.27
N TYR A 262 1.61 0.10 13.57
CA TYR A 262 2.90 -0.19 14.18
C TYR A 262 3.11 -1.71 14.30
N GLY A 263 4.38 -2.09 14.42
CA GLY A 263 4.80 -3.47 14.54
C GLY A 263 6.09 -3.66 15.32
N ILE A 264 6.56 -4.89 15.29
CA ILE A 264 7.81 -5.31 15.89
C ILE A 264 8.80 -5.75 14.82
N TYR A 265 10.08 -5.49 15.05
CA TYR A 265 11.14 -6.01 14.19
C TYR A 265 11.70 -7.30 14.79
N ALA A 266 11.56 -8.41 14.07
CA ALA A 266 12.05 -9.71 14.47
C ALA A 266 12.36 -10.58 13.25
N ASN A 267 13.32 -11.50 13.36
CA ASN A 267 13.71 -12.41 12.27
C ASN A 267 14.10 -11.69 10.96
N ASP A 268 14.69 -10.50 11.07
CA ASP A 268 15.08 -9.63 9.94
C ASP A 268 13.92 -9.04 9.12
N TRP A 269 12.71 -8.97 9.69
CA TRP A 269 11.58 -8.28 9.06
C TRP A 269 10.66 -7.62 10.09
N CYS A 270 9.75 -6.78 9.58
CA CYS A 270 8.72 -6.13 10.40
C CYS A 270 7.41 -6.92 10.36
N GLU A 271 6.96 -7.39 11.52
CA GLU A 271 5.62 -7.96 11.68
C GLU A 271 4.66 -6.90 12.22
N THR A 272 3.49 -6.77 11.59
CA THR A 272 2.47 -5.83 12.02
C THR A 272 1.71 -6.36 13.23
N LEU A 273 1.44 -5.47 14.19
CA LEU A 273 0.54 -5.77 15.30
C LEU A 273 -0.90 -5.30 15.03
N ARG A 274 -1.16 -4.73 13.84
CA ARG A 274 -2.44 -4.11 13.45
C ARG A 274 -2.98 -3.16 14.51
N GLN A 275 -2.06 -2.35 15.04
CA GLN A 275 -2.35 -1.30 15.99
C GLN A 275 -1.97 0.06 15.39
N PRO A 276 -2.57 1.17 15.87
CA PRO A 276 -2.31 2.51 15.35
C PRO A 276 -0.81 2.83 15.22
N ALA A 277 -0.34 3.20 14.03
CA ALA A 277 1.03 3.65 13.83
C ALA A 277 1.40 4.81 14.79
N LYS A 278 2.69 4.93 15.13
CA LYS A 278 3.17 6.03 15.98
C LYS A 278 2.97 7.38 15.30
N LYS A 279 3.27 7.45 14.00
CA LYS A 279 2.86 8.56 13.14
C LYS A 279 1.39 8.40 12.75
N ARG A 280 0.60 9.46 12.93
CA ARG A 280 -0.80 9.57 12.49
C ARG A 280 -0.91 10.55 11.32
N PHE A 281 -1.84 10.31 10.41
CA PHE A 281 -1.99 11.07 9.15
C PHE A 281 -3.30 11.85 9.02
N LEU A 282 -4.24 11.65 9.95
CA LEU A 282 -5.58 12.28 9.96
C LEU A 282 -5.58 13.82 9.86
N ILE A 283 -6.72 14.38 9.44
CA ILE A 283 -6.92 15.83 9.24
C ILE A 283 -7.19 16.56 10.56
N PRO A 284 -6.72 17.82 10.72
CA PRO A 284 -5.95 18.60 9.75
C PRO A 284 -4.48 18.19 9.67
N ASN A 285 -4.02 17.87 8.45
CA ASN A 285 -2.63 17.57 8.17
C ASN A 285 -2.01 18.71 7.36
N GLU A 286 -1.16 19.49 8.02
CA GLU A 286 -0.56 20.71 7.45
C GLU A 286 0.95 20.56 7.24
N LYS A 287 1.50 19.35 7.44
CA LYS A 287 2.95 19.13 7.52
C LYS A 287 3.47 18.03 6.62
N ASP A 288 2.68 17.00 6.38
CA ASP A 288 3.12 15.86 5.57
C ASP A 288 2.92 16.20 4.11
N TRP A 289 4.00 16.27 3.34
CA TRP A 289 4.00 16.73 1.95
C TRP A 289 2.95 16.03 1.07
N SER A 290 2.77 14.72 1.16
CA SER A 290 1.73 14.06 0.34
C SER A 290 0.29 14.28 0.82
N TRP A 291 0.09 14.90 1.99
CA TRP A 291 -1.23 15.17 2.59
C TRP A 291 -1.58 16.65 2.66
N MET A 292 -0.59 17.52 2.82
CA MET A 292 -0.82 18.93 3.12
C MET A 292 -1.34 19.70 1.90
N PRO A 293 -1.99 20.85 2.11
CA PRO A 293 -2.30 21.76 1.02
C PRO A 293 -1.03 22.30 0.36
N HIS A 294 -1.09 22.49 -0.95
CA HIS A 294 -0.04 23.08 -1.77
C HIS A 294 -0.59 24.18 -2.66
N SER A 295 0.27 25.13 -2.99
CA SER A 295 -0.05 26.21 -3.93
C SER A 295 0.81 26.13 -5.18
N ALA A 296 0.22 26.48 -6.32
CA ALA A 296 0.91 26.51 -7.60
C ALA A 296 2.14 27.43 -7.58
N ASP A 297 2.05 28.56 -6.87
CA ASP A 297 3.14 29.56 -6.80
C ASP A 297 4.39 29.07 -6.06
N VAL A 298 4.23 28.15 -5.10
CA VAL A 298 5.33 27.63 -4.28
C VAL A 298 5.79 26.27 -4.78
N ASP A 299 4.85 25.37 -5.01
CA ASP A 299 5.14 23.95 -5.21
C ASP A 299 4.97 23.52 -6.66
N GLY A 300 4.24 24.31 -7.45
CA GLY A 300 4.05 24.16 -8.90
C GLY A 300 2.65 23.70 -9.31
N ILE A 301 1.88 23.09 -8.41
CA ILE A 301 0.50 22.63 -8.67
C ILE A 301 -0.39 22.90 -7.46
N ASP A 302 -1.57 23.48 -7.65
CA ASP A 302 -2.53 23.65 -6.56
C ASP A 302 -3.07 22.29 -6.09
N TYR A 303 -3.09 22.10 -4.77
CA TYR A 303 -3.74 20.95 -4.14
C TYR A 303 -4.31 21.38 -2.81
N VAL A 304 -5.59 21.07 -2.57
CA VAL A 304 -6.30 21.51 -1.36
C VAL A 304 -5.92 20.73 -0.10
N GLY A 305 -5.07 19.70 -0.25
CA GLY A 305 -4.76 18.73 0.77
C GLY A 305 -5.60 17.47 0.62
N MET A 306 -5.11 16.37 1.19
CA MET A 306 -5.78 15.08 1.12
C MET A 306 -7.05 15.09 1.96
N PRO A 307 -8.22 14.83 1.35
CA PRO A 307 -9.48 14.82 2.10
C PRO A 307 -9.58 13.60 3.00
N GLN A 308 -10.36 13.75 4.07
CA GLN A 308 -10.76 12.66 4.94
C GLN A 308 -12.21 12.33 4.62
N GLU A 309 -12.45 11.11 4.20
CA GLU A 309 -13.74 10.64 3.71
C GLU A 309 -14.11 9.30 4.36
N ASP A 310 -15.31 8.80 4.05
CA ASP A 310 -15.72 7.45 4.40
C ASP A 310 -14.97 6.40 3.56
N LYS A 311 -14.81 5.19 4.12
CA LYS A 311 -14.08 4.07 3.48
C LYS A 311 -14.52 3.83 2.02
N ASP A 312 -15.81 3.94 1.73
CA ASP A 312 -16.40 3.61 0.42
C ASP A 312 -16.68 4.86 -0.44
N TYR A 313 -16.17 6.03 -0.05
CA TYR A 313 -16.39 7.30 -0.77
C TYR A 313 -15.99 7.20 -2.26
N GLY A 314 -14.82 6.62 -2.54
CA GLY A 314 -14.30 6.49 -3.91
C GLY A 314 -15.03 5.48 -4.80
N ASP A 315 -16.06 4.80 -4.30
CA ASP A 315 -16.93 3.92 -5.08
C ASP A 315 -18.14 4.68 -5.66
N VAL A 316 -18.47 5.85 -5.11
CA VAL A 316 -19.66 6.63 -5.48
C VAL A 316 -19.36 8.09 -5.86
N ALA A 317 -18.18 8.59 -5.50
CA ALA A 317 -17.78 9.96 -5.72
C ALA A 317 -16.42 10.06 -6.42
N ASP A 318 -16.17 11.21 -7.04
CA ASP A 318 -14.87 11.49 -7.65
C ASP A 318 -13.84 11.86 -6.58
N VAL A 319 -12.74 11.14 -6.57
CA VAL A 319 -11.63 11.34 -5.64
C VAL A 319 -10.66 12.35 -6.26
N PRO A 320 -10.20 13.38 -5.51
CA PRO A 320 -9.30 14.36 -6.06
C PRO A 320 -7.96 13.75 -6.47
N ILE A 321 -7.40 14.28 -7.56
CA ILE A 321 -6.04 13.98 -7.99
C ILE A 321 -5.08 14.56 -6.95
N ASN A 322 -4.16 13.73 -6.47
CA ASN A 322 -3.09 14.12 -5.56
C ASN A 322 -1.75 14.11 -6.31
N PRO A 323 -1.29 15.26 -6.84
CA PRO A 323 -0.04 15.34 -7.59
C PRO A 323 1.19 15.16 -6.69
N TYR A 324 1.03 15.14 -5.36
CA TYR A 324 2.13 15.05 -4.38
C TYR A 324 2.39 13.62 -3.88
N VAL A 325 1.76 12.63 -4.52
CA VAL A 325 2.18 11.23 -4.50
C VAL A 325 3.00 10.97 -5.76
N ALA A 326 4.28 10.65 -5.62
CA ALA A 326 5.14 10.41 -6.78
C ALA A 326 5.07 8.94 -7.22
N VAL A 327 5.07 8.69 -8.51
CA VAL A 327 5.06 7.33 -9.09
C VAL A 327 6.38 7.08 -9.79
N TYR A 328 6.98 5.93 -9.47
CA TYR A 328 8.22 5.48 -10.07
C TYR A 328 8.00 4.13 -10.74
N ARG A 329 8.74 3.90 -11.82
CA ARG A 329 8.85 2.61 -12.47
C ARG A 329 10.32 2.31 -12.69
N ASN A 330 10.78 1.18 -12.18
CA ASN A 330 12.20 0.80 -12.20
C ASN A 330 13.11 1.92 -11.65
N ASN A 331 12.72 2.54 -10.53
CA ASN A 331 13.40 3.68 -9.89
C ASN A 331 13.48 4.97 -10.71
N VAL A 332 12.84 5.05 -11.87
CA VAL A 332 12.71 6.29 -12.65
C VAL A 332 11.34 6.90 -12.35
N ARG A 333 11.30 8.19 -12.00
CA ARG A 333 10.04 8.89 -11.79
C ARG A 333 9.29 8.96 -13.13
N ILE A 334 8.03 8.56 -13.11
CA ILE A 334 7.14 8.61 -14.27
C ILE A 334 5.96 9.53 -14.06
N TRP A 335 5.64 9.92 -12.82
CA TRP A 335 4.57 10.88 -12.51
C TRP A 335 4.73 11.51 -11.12
N GLY A 336 4.08 12.65 -10.91
CA GLY A 336 3.95 13.33 -9.61
C GLY A 336 5.05 14.32 -9.27
N ASN A 337 4.84 15.08 -8.20
CA ASN A 337 5.63 16.22 -7.75
C ASN A 337 6.19 15.97 -6.33
N PRO A 338 7.33 15.26 -6.20
CA PRO A 338 7.95 15.02 -4.91
C PRO A 338 8.49 16.32 -4.27
N PRO A 339 8.84 16.32 -2.97
CA PRO A 339 9.43 17.48 -2.31
C PRO A 339 10.65 18.02 -3.05
N LYS A 340 10.69 19.34 -3.24
CA LYS A 340 11.87 20.07 -3.74
C LYS A 340 12.67 20.51 -2.52
N LEU A 341 13.86 19.95 -2.33
CA LEU A 341 14.76 20.30 -1.22
C LEU A 341 15.81 21.32 -1.62
#